data_AF-A0A0B8T4X8-F1
#
_entry.id   AF-A0A0B8T4X8-F1
#
_cell.length_a   1.000
_cell.length_b   1.000
_cell.length_c   1.000
_cell.angle_alpha   90.00
_cell.angle_beta   90.00
_cell.angle_gamma   90.00
#
_symmetry.space_group_name_H-M   'P 1'
#
loop_
_entity.id
_entity.type
_entity.pdbx_description
1 polymer ?
#
loop_
_entity_poly.entity_id
_entity_poly.type
_entity_poly.pdbx_seq_one_letter_code
_entity_poly.pdbx_strand_id
1 'polypeptide(L)'
;MKKIAKFIFLMALQVHTLSLLAQTNSDSVNYEQQRLRVNQLLDQRSARFGEYDESITKKTGIFGIFKTKKDMQKSIDILKEIVITDNNIFVETKRLLDLKDYESDRHAALASEYDKQVSAYMRTITKLQDENDKLRQEVGTMGESDQKSNFFVYLLGVIVLGLLFVVYSLYKRVGKTKNLTQH
;
A
#
# COMPACT_ATOMS: atom_id res chain seq x y z
N MET A 1 3.74 -35.72 -10.41
CA MET A 1 4.02 -34.47 -9.67
C MET A 1 3.91 -33.20 -10.53
N LYS A 2 4.62 -33.07 -11.67
CA LYS A 2 4.56 -31.85 -12.52
C LYS A 2 3.16 -31.46 -13.04
N LYS A 3 2.28 -32.43 -13.33
CA LYS A 3 0.90 -32.17 -13.78
C LYS A 3 -0.02 -31.63 -12.66
N ILE A 4 0.18 -32.11 -11.44
CA ILE A 4 -0.56 -31.67 -10.25
C ILE A 4 -0.14 -30.24 -9.88
N ALA A 5 1.17 -29.93 -9.92
CA ALA A 5 1.68 -28.58 -9.69
C ALA A 5 1.15 -27.56 -10.71
N LYS A 6 1.03 -27.94 -11.99
CA LYS A 6 0.42 -27.09 -13.02
C LYS A 6 -1.07 -26.85 -12.77
N PHE A 7 -1.80 -27.86 -12.31
CA PHE A 7 -3.22 -27.74 -11.98
C PHE A 7 -3.44 -26.80 -10.79
N ILE A 8 -2.63 -26.92 -9.73
CA ILE A 8 -2.67 -26.02 -8.57
C ILE A 8 -2.34 -24.58 -8.97
N PHE A 9 -1.33 -24.38 -9.83
CA PHE A 9 -0.99 -23.06 -10.33
C PHE A 9 -2.12 -22.42 -11.15
N LEU A 10 -2.77 -23.20 -12.01
CA LEU A 10 -3.88 -22.72 -12.85
C LEU A 10 -5.12 -22.40 -12.00
N MET A 11 -5.37 -23.18 -10.95
CA MET A 11 -6.45 -22.94 -10.00
C MET A 11 -6.17 -21.71 -9.13
N ALA A 12 -4.92 -21.51 -8.68
CA ALA A 12 -4.50 -20.31 -7.97
C ALA A 12 -4.61 -19.04 -8.84
N LEU A 13 -4.29 -19.14 -10.14
CA LEU A 13 -4.43 -18.03 -11.09
C LEU A 13 -5.91 -17.64 -11.28
N GLN A 14 -6.81 -18.62 -11.38
CA GLN A 14 -8.26 -18.35 -11.47
C GLN A 14 -8.80 -17.66 -10.21
N VAL A 15 -8.37 -18.07 -9.02
CA VAL A 15 -8.78 -17.43 -7.77
C VAL A 15 -8.30 -15.97 -7.68
N HIS A 16 -7.10 -15.66 -8.17
CA HIS A 16 -6.60 -14.27 -8.21
C HIS A 16 -7.39 -13.37 -9.19
N THR A 17 -7.88 -13.92 -10.30
CA THR A 17 -8.71 -13.15 -11.25
C THR A 17 -10.09 -12.80 -10.67
N LEU A 18 -10.66 -13.67 -9.84
CA LEU A 18 -11.94 -13.43 -9.16
C LEU A 18 -11.84 -12.35 -8.07
N SER A 19 -10.72 -12.28 -7.33
CA SER A 19 -10.50 -11.21 -6.34
C SER A 19 -10.33 -9.84 -6.95
N LEU A 20 -9.75 -9.74 -8.16
CA LEU A 20 -9.60 -8.46 -8.87
C LEU A 20 -10.94 -7.90 -9.38
N LEU A 21 -11.87 -8.76 -9.82
CA LEU A 21 -13.22 -8.32 -10.19
C LEU A 21 -14.08 -7.94 -8.98
N ALA A 22 -13.82 -8.49 -7.79
CA ALA A 22 -14.53 -8.14 -6.56
C ALA A 22 -14.09 -6.79 -5.94
N GLN A 23 -12.99 -6.21 -6.42
CA GLN A 23 -12.54 -4.84 -6.07
C GLN A 23 -13.22 -3.77 -6.94
N THR A 24 -14.45 -4.00 -7.42
CA THR A 24 -15.28 -2.91 -7.93
C THR A 24 -15.54 -1.95 -6.78
N ASN A 25 -14.92 -0.76 -6.85
CA ASN A 25 -15.05 0.34 -5.88
C ASN A 25 -16.51 0.54 -5.49
N SER A 26 -16.93 -0.03 -4.37
CA SER A 26 -18.30 0.08 -3.83
C SER A 26 -18.71 1.54 -3.64
N ASP A 27 -17.72 2.41 -3.39
CA ASP A 27 -17.91 3.84 -3.22
C ASP A 27 -18.31 4.52 -4.53
N SER A 28 -17.68 4.12 -5.65
CA SER A 28 -18.09 4.61 -6.98
C SER A 28 -19.54 4.26 -7.30
N VAL A 29 -20.01 3.08 -6.86
CA VAL A 29 -21.40 2.66 -7.12
C VAL A 29 -22.39 3.59 -6.40
N ASN A 30 -22.10 3.99 -5.16
CA ASN A 30 -22.98 4.88 -4.39
C ASN A 30 -22.97 6.31 -4.96
N TYR A 31 -21.79 6.83 -5.33
CA TYR A 31 -21.65 8.14 -5.94
C TYR A 31 -22.38 8.22 -7.29
N GLU A 32 -22.21 7.22 -8.16
CA GLU A 32 -22.85 7.14 -9.45
C GLU A 32 -24.38 7.03 -9.33
N GLN A 33 -24.87 6.21 -8.40
CA GLN A 33 -26.30 6.11 -8.10
C GLN A 33 -26.88 7.45 -7.60
N GLN A 34 -26.15 8.15 -6.74
CA GLN A 34 -26.56 9.46 -6.24
C GLN A 34 -26.61 10.50 -7.37
N ARG A 35 -25.62 10.50 -8.28
CA ARG A 35 -25.61 11.38 -9.46
C ARG A 35 -26.79 11.12 -10.39
N LEU A 36 -27.13 9.84 -10.61
CA LEU A 36 -28.31 9.46 -11.40
C LEU A 36 -29.61 10.02 -10.79
N ARG A 37 -29.77 9.96 -9.46
CA ARG A 37 -30.93 10.55 -8.77
C ARG A 37 -31.04 12.06 -8.99
N VAL A 38 -29.92 12.79 -8.89
CA VAL A 38 -29.90 14.24 -9.16
C VAL A 38 -30.32 14.52 -10.61
N ASN A 39 -29.78 13.78 -11.58
CA ASN A 39 -30.13 13.95 -12.99
C ASN A 39 -31.62 13.68 -13.25
N GLN A 40 -32.19 12.64 -12.65
CA GLN A 40 -33.62 12.36 -12.75
C GLN A 40 -34.47 13.52 -12.22
N LEU A 41 -34.07 14.14 -11.12
CA LEU A 41 -34.77 15.31 -10.58
C LEU A 41 -34.63 16.54 -11.49
N LEU A 42 -33.46 16.73 -12.11
CA LEU A 42 -33.24 17.80 -13.09
C LEU A 42 -34.11 17.62 -14.34
N ASP A 43 -34.26 16.38 -14.81
CA ASP A 43 -35.13 16.05 -15.94
C ASP A 43 -36.61 16.33 -15.59
N GLN A 44 -37.04 15.90 -14.39
CA GLN A 44 -38.39 16.20 -13.89
C GLN A 44 -38.65 17.70 -13.78
N ARG A 45 -37.67 18.46 -13.27
CA ARG A 45 -37.72 19.92 -13.21
C ARG A 45 -37.88 20.51 -14.60
N SER A 46 -37.07 20.07 -15.57
CA SER A 46 -37.13 20.56 -16.95
C SER A 46 -38.50 20.33 -17.58
N ALA A 47 -39.07 19.13 -17.41
CA ALA A 47 -40.42 18.82 -17.89
C ALA A 47 -41.48 19.73 -17.25
N ARG A 48 -41.46 19.90 -15.93
CA ARG A 48 -42.39 20.78 -15.20
C ARG A 48 -42.26 22.25 -15.62
N PHE A 49 -41.05 22.72 -15.92
CA PHE A 49 -40.86 24.06 -16.46
C PHE A 49 -41.49 24.23 -17.85
N GLY A 50 -41.41 23.21 -18.71
CA GLY A 50 -42.13 23.19 -19.98
C GLY A 50 -43.64 23.31 -19.80
N GLU A 51 -44.22 22.50 -18.90
CA GLU A 51 -45.65 22.57 -18.57
C GLU A 51 -46.06 23.93 -17.99
N TYR A 52 -45.18 24.55 -17.20
CA TYR A 52 -45.41 25.88 -16.64
C TYR A 52 -45.48 26.94 -17.74
N ASP A 53 -44.55 26.92 -18.69
CA ASP A 53 -44.51 27.86 -19.81
C ASP A 53 -45.77 27.76 -20.68
N GLU A 54 -46.22 26.53 -20.98
CA GLU A 54 -47.49 26.28 -21.64
C GLU A 54 -48.69 26.80 -20.82
N SER A 55 -48.66 26.61 -19.50
CA SER A 55 -49.74 27.09 -18.62
C SER A 55 -49.84 28.62 -18.57
N ILE A 56 -48.71 29.33 -18.73
CA ILE A 56 -48.69 30.78 -18.80
C ILE A 56 -49.28 31.28 -20.12
N THR A 57 -49.09 30.59 -21.23
CA THR A 57 -49.63 31.05 -22.51
C THR A 57 -51.11 30.71 -22.69
N LYS A 58 -51.59 29.67 -21.99
CA LYS A 58 -52.98 29.20 -22.07
C LYS A 58 -54.00 30.21 -21.55
N LYS A 59 -55.03 30.48 -22.35
CA LYS A 59 -56.17 31.36 -22.03
C LYS A 59 -57.48 30.64 -22.36
N THR A 60 -58.27 30.27 -21.35
CA THR A 60 -59.56 29.60 -21.55
C THR A 60 -60.79 30.46 -21.21
N GLY A 61 -60.59 31.76 -20.94
CA GLY A 61 -61.69 32.68 -20.65
C GLY A 61 -62.59 32.93 -21.86
N ILE A 62 -63.66 33.71 -21.67
CA ILE A 62 -64.64 34.01 -22.72
C ILE A 62 -63.89 34.53 -23.97
N PHE A 63 -64.04 33.81 -25.10
CA PHE A 63 -63.33 33.97 -26.39
C PHE A 63 -61.81 33.73 -26.42
N GLY A 64 -61.20 33.13 -25.39
CA GLY A 64 -59.75 32.89 -25.34
C GLY A 64 -58.91 34.16 -25.17
N ILE A 65 -59.55 35.30 -24.88
CA ILE A 65 -58.91 36.61 -24.79
C ILE A 65 -58.27 36.79 -23.40
N PHE A 66 -58.89 36.23 -22.37
CA PHE A 66 -58.50 36.39 -20.96
C PHE A 66 -58.16 35.05 -20.30
N LYS A 67 -57.30 35.09 -19.27
CA LYS A 67 -57.05 33.92 -18.40
C LYS A 67 -58.17 33.78 -17.38
N THR A 68 -58.58 32.55 -17.11
CA THR A 68 -59.50 32.25 -16.00
C THR A 68 -58.74 32.09 -14.68
N LYS A 69 -59.45 32.20 -13.55
CA LYS A 69 -58.90 31.84 -12.23
C LYS A 69 -58.34 30.42 -12.21
N LYS A 70 -59.01 29.49 -12.90
CA LYS A 70 -58.58 28.09 -13.01
C LYS A 70 -57.25 27.94 -13.77
N ASP A 71 -57.06 28.69 -14.85
CA ASP A 71 -55.79 28.70 -15.61
C ASP A 71 -54.63 29.23 -14.74
N MET A 72 -54.88 30.32 -14.00
CA MET A 72 -53.89 30.90 -13.08
C MET A 72 -53.56 29.94 -11.93
N GLN A 73 -54.57 29.27 -11.36
CA GLN A 73 -54.37 28.33 -10.28
C GLN A 73 -53.56 27.11 -10.73
N LYS A 74 -53.83 26.58 -11.93
CA LYS A 74 -53.00 25.53 -12.53
C LYS A 74 -51.54 25.96 -12.67
N SER A 75 -51.30 27.18 -13.15
CA SER A 75 -49.93 27.72 -13.30
C SER A 75 -49.21 27.83 -11.94
N ILE A 76 -49.92 28.28 -10.91
CA ILE A 76 -49.40 28.37 -9.54
C ILE A 76 -49.08 26.99 -8.97
N ASP A 77 -49.93 25.99 -9.22
CA ASP A 77 -49.71 24.65 -8.69
C ASP A 77 -48.50 23.98 -9.37
N ILE A 78 -48.31 24.17 -10.69
CA ILE A 78 -47.09 23.72 -11.37
C ILE A 78 -45.85 24.43 -10.79
N LEU A 79 -45.93 25.73 -10.51
CA LEU A 79 -44.82 26.47 -9.89
C LEU A 79 -44.47 25.94 -8.50
N LYS A 80 -45.46 25.57 -7.68
CA LYS A 80 -45.19 24.93 -6.38
C LYS A 80 -44.46 23.61 -6.55
N GLU A 81 -44.89 22.77 -7.49
CA GLU A 81 -44.22 21.51 -7.79
C GLU A 81 -42.77 21.70 -8.25
N ILE A 82 -42.51 22.73 -9.07
CA ILE A 82 -41.15 23.13 -9.45
C ILE A 82 -40.34 23.46 -8.21
N VAL A 83 -40.84 24.30 -7.30
CA VAL A 83 -40.13 24.69 -6.07
C VAL A 83 -39.83 23.49 -5.18
N ILE A 84 -40.78 22.56 -5.04
CA ILE A 84 -40.57 21.30 -4.31
C ILE A 84 -39.46 20.47 -4.97
N THR A 85 -39.46 20.39 -6.29
CA THR A 85 -38.42 19.69 -7.06
C THR A 85 -37.05 20.33 -6.84
N ASP A 86 -36.97 21.67 -6.88
CA ASP A 86 -35.74 22.42 -6.67
C ASP A 86 -35.17 22.19 -5.26
N ASN A 87 -36.02 22.12 -4.25
CA ASN A 87 -35.60 21.76 -2.90
C ASN A 87 -35.05 20.33 -2.83
N ASN A 88 -35.69 19.38 -3.50
CA ASN A 88 -35.20 17.99 -3.57
C ASN A 88 -33.85 17.91 -4.30
N ILE A 89 -33.70 18.62 -5.42
CA ILE A 89 -32.41 18.73 -6.15
C ILE A 89 -31.34 19.27 -5.22
N PHE A 90 -31.63 20.31 -4.43
CA PHE A 90 -30.68 20.89 -3.50
C PHE A 90 -30.21 19.88 -2.45
N VAL A 91 -31.15 19.14 -1.84
CA VAL A 91 -30.83 18.10 -0.84
C VAL A 91 -29.99 16.99 -1.45
N GLU A 92 -30.37 16.46 -2.62
CA GLU A 92 -29.64 15.35 -3.24
C GLU A 92 -28.26 15.78 -3.77
N THR A 93 -28.14 17.02 -4.25
CA THR A 93 -26.84 17.59 -4.68
C THR A 93 -25.92 17.81 -3.48
N LYS A 94 -26.45 18.27 -2.34
CA LYS A 94 -25.65 18.39 -1.11
C LYS A 94 -25.12 17.02 -0.66
N ARG A 95 -25.98 15.99 -0.65
CA ARG A 95 -25.54 14.62 -0.33
C ARG A 95 -24.47 14.10 -1.29
N LEU A 96 -24.57 14.44 -2.58
CA LEU A 96 -23.56 14.09 -3.58
C LEU A 96 -22.21 14.75 -3.29
N LEU A 97 -22.21 16.01 -2.87
CA LEU A 97 -21.00 16.73 -2.44
C LEU A 97 -20.42 16.13 -1.17
N ASP A 98 -21.24 15.89 -0.15
CA ASP A 98 -20.79 15.29 1.13
C ASP A 98 -20.13 13.93 0.90
N LEU A 99 -20.69 13.11 -0.01
CA LEU A 99 -20.11 11.81 -0.38
C LEU A 99 -18.73 11.96 -1.06
N LYS A 100 -18.59 12.93 -1.97
CA LYS A 100 -17.32 13.22 -2.65
C LYS A 100 -16.26 13.71 -1.66
N ASP A 101 -16.63 14.59 -0.74
CA ASP A 101 -15.72 15.12 0.27
C ASP A 101 -15.25 14.01 1.21
N TYR A 102 -16.17 13.13 1.63
CA TYR A 102 -15.84 11.93 2.42
C TYR A 102 -14.85 11.01 1.70
N GLU A 103 -15.06 10.75 0.41
CA GLU A 103 -14.12 9.94 -0.38
C GLU A 103 -12.73 10.59 -0.44
N SER A 104 -12.66 11.89 -0.69
CA SER A 104 -11.41 12.66 -0.72
C SER A 104 -10.66 12.58 0.61
N ASP A 105 -11.34 12.82 1.72
CA ASP A 105 -10.76 12.76 3.07
C ASP A 105 -10.23 11.36 3.40
N ARG A 106 -10.98 10.33 3.02
CA ARG A 106 -10.56 8.94 3.19
C ARG A 106 -9.32 8.61 2.37
N HIS A 107 -9.25 9.07 1.12
CA HIS A 107 -8.06 8.88 0.28
C HIS A 107 -6.83 9.59 0.86
N ALA A 108 -7.00 10.81 1.38
CA ALA A 108 -5.93 11.53 2.07
C ALA A 108 -5.47 10.79 3.34
N ALA A 109 -6.41 10.27 4.13
CA ALA A 109 -6.10 9.48 5.33
C ALA A 109 -5.34 8.18 4.99
N LEU A 110 -5.78 7.44 3.97
CA LEU A 110 -5.11 6.22 3.49
C LEU A 110 -3.69 6.52 3.00
N ALA A 111 -3.50 7.60 2.22
CA ALA A 111 -2.18 8.02 1.78
C ALA A 111 -1.25 8.34 2.96
N SER A 112 -1.75 9.05 3.98
CA SER A 112 -1.00 9.34 5.20
C SER A 112 -0.64 8.08 5.97
N GLU A 113 -1.56 7.10 6.04
CA GLU A 113 -1.31 5.84 6.71
C GLU A 113 -0.27 4.99 5.97
N TYR A 114 -0.33 4.93 4.64
CA TYR A 114 0.69 4.28 3.83
C TYR A 114 2.06 4.94 4.00
N ASP A 115 2.14 6.26 4.02
CA ASP A 115 3.40 6.98 4.24
C ASP A 115 4.03 6.64 5.61
N LYS A 116 3.20 6.55 6.66
CA LYS A 116 3.63 6.09 7.99
C LYS A 116 4.15 4.66 7.96
N GLN A 117 3.44 3.76 7.28
CA GLN A 117 3.85 2.35 7.15
C GLN A 117 5.17 2.22 6.38
N VAL A 118 5.30 2.91 5.24
CA VAL A 118 6.52 2.94 4.43
C VAL A 118 7.69 3.49 5.25
N SER A 119 7.48 4.59 5.98
CA SER A 119 8.48 5.16 6.88
C SER A 119 8.90 4.17 7.98
N ALA A 120 7.96 3.43 8.56
CA ALA A 120 8.25 2.40 9.55
C ALA A 120 9.04 1.23 8.96
N TYR A 121 8.67 0.76 7.77
CA TYR A 121 9.43 -0.27 7.05
C TYR A 121 10.84 0.19 6.71
N MET A 122 11.00 1.43 6.25
CA MET A 122 12.31 2.01 5.97
C MET A 122 13.21 1.99 7.21
N ARG A 123 12.68 2.41 8.37
CA ARG A 123 13.41 2.36 9.64
C ARG A 123 13.83 0.94 10.02
N THR A 124 12.95 -0.04 9.81
CA THR A 124 13.27 -1.45 10.07
C THR A 124 14.35 -1.96 9.12
N ILE A 125 14.28 -1.62 7.84
CA ILE A 125 15.31 -1.96 6.85
C ILE A 125 16.65 -1.36 7.26
N THR A 126 16.71 -0.08 7.64
CA THR A 126 17.94 0.56 8.10
C THR A 126 18.51 -0.15 9.33
N LYS A 127 17.68 -0.49 10.33
CA LYS A 127 18.14 -1.27 11.50
C LYS A 127 18.73 -2.62 11.11
N LEU A 128 18.09 -3.33 10.18
CA LEU A 128 18.58 -4.62 9.69
C LEU A 128 19.89 -4.47 8.93
N GLN A 129 20.06 -3.38 8.17
CA GLN A 129 21.33 -3.05 7.50
C GLN A 129 22.44 -2.79 8.52
N ASP A 130 22.17 -1.95 9.52
CA ASP A 130 23.12 -1.64 10.60
C ASP A 130 23.54 -2.90 11.38
N GLU A 131 22.58 -3.78 11.69
CA GLU A 131 22.86 -5.06 12.33
C GLU A 131 23.69 -5.98 11.42
N ASN A 132 23.40 -6.01 10.12
CA ASN A 132 24.17 -6.80 9.16
C ASN A 132 25.63 -6.32 9.07
N ASP A 133 25.82 -5.00 9.00
CA ASP A 133 27.15 -4.39 8.94
C ASP A 133 27.94 -4.64 10.23
N LYS A 134 27.28 -4.53 11.38
CA LYS A 134 27.89 -4.88 12.68
C LYS A 134 28.31 -6.35 12.73
N LEU A 135 27.44 -7.28 12.31
CA LEU A 135 27.76 -8.71 12.27
C LEU A 135 28.93 -8.99 11.31
N ARG A 136 28.99 -8.33 10.16
CA ARG A 136 30.11 -8.43 9.23
C ARG A 136 31.42 -7.95 9.85
N GLN A 137 31.37 -6.84 10.60
CA GLN A 137 32.53 -6.32 11.31
C GLN A 137 33.00 -7.26 12.43
N GLU A 138 32.07 -7.84 13.20
CA GLU A 138 32.38 -8.84 14.23
C GLU A 138 33.04 -10.08 13.62
N VAL A 139 32.53 -10.60 12.51
CA VAL A 139 33.16 -11.72 11.78
C VAL A 139 34.55 -11.34 11.26
N GLY A 140 34.73 -10.13 10.72
CA GLY A 140 36.02 -9.65 10.24
C GLY A 140 37.07 -9.55 11.35
N THR A 141 36.69 -9.01 12.51
CA THR A 141 37.60 -8.87 13.66
C THR A 141 37.93 -10.21 14.32
N MET A 142 37.00 -11.17 14.35
CA MET A 142 37.28 -12.55 14.76
C MET A 142 38.30 -13.22 13.83
N GLY A 143 38.14 -13.09 12.51
CA GLY A 143 39.09 -13.63 11.53
C GLY A 143 40.51 -13.07 11.67
N GLU A 144 40.66 -11.77 11.94
CA GLU A 144 41.98 -11.16 12.21
C GLU A 144 42.60 -11.63 13.53
N SER A 145 41.78 -11.87 14.56
CA SER A 145 42.24 -12.36 15.86
C SER A 145 42.70 -13.83 15.81
N ASP A 146 42.00 -14.68 15.05
CA ASP A 146 42.37 -16.08 14.81
C ASP A 146 43.69 -16.19 14.02
N GLN A 147 43.91 -15.29 13.07
CA GLN A 147 45.15 -15.28 12.29
C GLN A 147 46.37 -14.89 13.14
N LYS A 148 46.21 -13.96 14.10
CA LYS A 148 47.25 -13.62 15.08
C LYS A 148 47.50 -14.76 16.08
N SER A 149 46.46 -15.43 16.56
CA SER A 149 46.59 -16.58 17.47
C SER A 149 47.41 -17.71 16.83
N ASN A 150 47.11 -18.04 15.58
CA ASN A 150 47.85 -19.07 14.84
C ASN A 150 49.33 -18.73 14.64
N PHE A 151 49.67 -17.45 14.42
CA PHE A 151 51.07 -17.01 14.30
C PHE A 151 51.88 -17.31 15.57
N PHE A 152 51.33 -17.03 16.76
CA PHE A 152 52.01 -17.34 18.03
C PHE A 152 52.19 -18.84 18.25
N VAL A 153 51.21 -19.66 17.86
CA VAL A 153 51.31 -21.13 17.96
C VAL A 153 52.43 -21.67 17.06
N TYR A 154 52.52 -21.21 15.81
CA TYR A 154 53.60 -21.61 14.91
C TYR A 154 54.99 -21.15 15.41
N LEU A 155 55.09 -19.92 15.93
CA LEU A 155 56.34 -19.39 16.48
C LEU A 155 56.83 -20.24 17.67
N LEU A 156 55.92 -20.61 18.58
CA LEU A 156 56.24 -21.45 19.73
C LEU A 156 56.66 -22.87 19.31
N GLY A 157 56.03 -23.44 18.28
CA GLY A 157 56.42 -24.72 17.69
C GLY A 157 57.86 -24.73 17.15
N VAL A 158 58.27 -23.67 16.46
CA VAL A 158 59.65 -23.52 15.94
C VAL A 158 60.67 -23.44 17.07
N ILE A 159 60.36 -22.71 18.15
CA ILE A 159 61.24 -22.60 19.33
C ILE A 159 61.43 -23.96 19.99
N VAL A 160 60.36 -24.72 20.19
CA VAL A 160 60.42 -26.07 20.80
C VAL A 160 61.24 -27.03 19.94
N LEU A 161 61.03 -27.03 18.62
CA LEU A 161 61.83 -27.85 17.70
C LEU A 161 63.32 -27.45 17.71
N GLY A 162 63.62 -26.15 17.77
CA GLY A 162 64.98 -25.64 17.91
C GLY A 162 65.66 -26.12 19.20
N LEU A 163 64.96 -26.06 20.33
CA LEU A 163 65.46 -26.55 21.62
C LEU A 163 65.70 -28.06 21.59
N LEU A 164 64.78 -28.84 21.01
CA LEU A 164 64.95 -30.28 20.85
C LEU A 164 66.17 -30.63 19.98
N PHE A 165 66.40 -29.87 18.90
CA PHE A 165 67.57 -30.04 18.05
C PHE A 165 68.87 -29.74 18.79
N VAL A 166 68.91 -28.66 19.59
CA VAL A 166 70.07 -28.30 20.42
C VAL A 166 70.35 -29.41 21.44
N VAL A 167 69.34 -29.88 22.16
CA VAL A 167 69.48 -30.99 23.13
C VAL A 167 69.99 -32.25 22.46
N TYR A 168 69.42 -32.63 21.30
CA TYR A 168 69.89 -33.78 20.53
C TYR A 168 71.35 -33.64 20.09
N SER A 169 71.75 -32.44 19.64
CA SER A 169 73.11 -32.15 19.21
C SER A 169 74.12 -32.24 20.37
N LEU A 170 73.73 -31.78 21.56
CA LEU A 170 74.55 -31.87 22.78
C LEU A 170 74.66 -33.32 23.26
N TYR A 171 73.55 -34.08 23.24
CA TYR A 171 73.55 -35.49 23.60
C TYR A 171 74.46 -36.31 22.67
N LYS A 172 74.41 -36.02 21.36
CA LYS A 172 75.29 -36.66 20.37
C LYS A 172 76.75 -36.26 20.55
N ARG A 173 77.06 -35.01 20.93
CA ARG A 173 78.44 -34.57 21.24
C ARG A 173 78.99 -35.24 22.51
N VAL A 174 78.19 -35.34 23.58
CA VAL A 174 78.59 -36.00 24.84
C VAL A 174 78.75 -37.51 24.67
N GLY A 175 77.90 -38.16 23.86
CA GLY A 175 78.07 -39.57 23.50
C GLY A 175 79.34 -39.84 22.70
N LYS A 176 79.78 -38.87 21.87
CA LYS A 176 81.02 -38.99 21.07
C LYS A 176 82.28 -38.86 21.95
N THR A 177 82.25 -38.04 23.00
CA THR A 177 83.38 -37.88 23.94
C THR A 177 83.61 -39.08 24.86
N LYS A 178 82.62 -39.97 25.06
CA LYS A 178 82.78 -41.18 25.90
C LYS A 178 83.54 -42.31 25.19
N ASN A 179 83.67 -42.24 23.86
CA ASN A 179 84.36 -43.26 23.05
C ASN A 179 85.83 -42.91 22.74
N LEU A 180 86.41 -41.90 23.38
CA LEU A 180 87.79 -41.42 23.15
C LEU A 180 88.72 -41.60 24.38
N THR A 181 88.28 -42.30 25.42
CA THR A 181 89.09 -42.65 26.61
C THR A 181 89.20 -44.15 26.85
N GLN A 182 89.08 -44.96 25.80
CA GLN A 182 89.55 -46.35 25.82
C GLN A 182 90.56 -46.56 24.70
N HIS A 183 91.82 -46.23 25.00
CA HIS A 183 92.99 -46.92 24.49
C HIS A 183 94.14 -46.71 25.47
#